data_AF-A0A7W1WP45-F1
#
_entry.id   AF-A0A7W1WP45-F1
#
_cell.length_a   1.000
_cell.length_b   1.000
_cell.length_c   1.000
_cell.angle_alpha   90.00
_cell.angle_beta   90.00
_cell.angle_gamma   90.00
#
_symmetry.space_group_name_H-M   'P 1'
#
loop_
_entity.id
_entity.type
_entity.pdbx_description
1 polymer ?
#
loop_
_entity_poly.entity_id
_entity_poly.type
_entity_poly.pdbx_seq_one_letter_code
_entity_poly.pdbx_strand_id
1 'polypeptide(L)' 'MENNMKEIIKLKLNGILNRCVALNDDSDLFNEGIDSLSLIELIVALEEQLNIQISDDDLSRENFRSINSICNLLTSKYIN' A
#
# COMPACT_ATOMS: atom_id res chain seq x y z
N MET A 1 13.43 6.09 7.85
CA MET A 1 13.01 4.85 7.16
C MET A 1 11.57 4.97 6.67
N GLU A 2 10.64 5.45 7.49
CA GLU A 2 9.22 5.66 7.11
C GLU A 2 9.01 6.49 5.84
N ASN A 3 9.78 7.56 5.61
CA ASN A 3 9.63 8.40 4.42
C ASN A 3 9.89 7.63 3.11
N ASN A 4 10.87 6.73 3.07
CA ASN A 4 11.17 5.93 1.88
C ASN A 4 10.05 4.94 1.57
N MET A 5 9.42 4.37 2.61
CA MET A 5 8.35 3.40 2.44
C MET A 5 7.10 4.04 1.84
N LYS A 6 6.73 5.22 2.34
CA LYS A 6 5.64 6.02 1.79
C LYS A 6 5.89 6.39 0.33
N GLU A 7 7.12 6.78 -0.02
CA GLU A 7 7.50 7.08 -1.40
C GLU A 7 7.33 5.86 -2.32
N ILE A 8 7.79 4.67 -1.90
CA ILE A 8 7.62 3.43 -2.67
C ILE A 8 6.14 3.12 -2.90
N ILE A 9 5.32 3.21 -1.85
CA ILE A 9 3.87 2.97 -1.94
C ILE A 9 3.23 3.96 -2.93
N LYS A 10 3.57 5.26 -2.84
CA LYS A 10 3.07 6.30 -3.76
C LYS A 10 3.48 6.03 -5.21
N LEU A 11 4.72 5.62 -5.45
CA LEU A 11 5.21 5.28 -6.77
C LEU A 11 4.44 4.08 -7.37
N LYS A 12 4.20 3.03 -6.57
CA LYS A 12 3.42 1.86 -7.01
C LYS A 12 1.96 2.23 -7.31
N LEU A 13 1.33 3.03 -6.43
CA LEU A 13 -0.04 3.50 -6.62
C LEU A 13 -0.19 4.35 -7.89
N ASN A 14 0.75 5.23 -8.19
CA ASN A 14 0.74 6.01 -9.43
C ASN A 14 0.83 5.11 -10.68
N GLY A 15 1.60 4.01 -10.61
CA GLY A 15 1.66 3.01 -11.66
C GLY A 15 0.33 2.28 -11.85
N ILE A 16 -0.29 1.85 -10.75
CA ILE A 16 -1.54 1.06 -10.77
C ILE A 16 -2.73 1.93 -11.21
N LEU A 17 -2.87 3.13 -10.65
CA LEU A 17 -3.94 4.08 -11.01
C LEU A 17 -3.68 4.77 -12.36
N ASN A 18 -2.49 4.54 -12.93
CA ASN A 18 -2.03 5.10 -14.20
C ASN A 18 -2.26 6.63 -14.30
N ARG A 19 -2.16 7.32 -13.16
CA ARG A 19 -2.42 8.75 -13.01
C ARG A 19 -1.54 9.29 -11.87
N CYS A 20 -1.11 10.54 -11.99
CA CYS A 20 -0.32 11.19 -10.94
C CYS A 20 -1.25 11.70 -9.85
N VAL A 21 -1.46 10.92 -8.79
CA VAL A 21 -2.28 11.33 -7.66
C VAL A 21 -1.38 11.88 -6.56
N ALA A 22 -1.64 13.12 -6.17
CA ALA A 22 -1.13 13.65 -4.91
C ALA A 22 -1.92 13.05 -3.74
N LEU A 23 -1.70 11.75 -3.47
CA LEU A 23 -2.32 11.08 -2.33
C LEU A 23 -1.71 11.60 -1.04
N ASN A 24 -2.57 12.13 -0.16
CA ASN A 24 -2.19 12.34 1.22
C ASN A 24 -2.03 10.98 1.89
N ASP A 25 -1.19 10.93 2.93
CA ASP A 25 -0.90 9.67 3.61
C ASP A 25 -2.15 9.04 4.26
N ASP A 26 -3.15 9.88 4.57
CA ASP A 26 -4.43 9.51 5.17
C ASP A 26 -5.56 9.35 4.13
N SER A 27 -5.31 9.68 2.86
CA SER A 27 -6.31 9.57 1.79
C SER A 27 -6.79 8.14 1.64
N ASP A 28 -8.11 8.01 1.47
CA ASP A 28 -8.77 6.72 1.27
C ASP A 28 -8.56 6.24 -0.17
N LEU A 29 -7.73 5.22 -0.33
CA LEU A 29 -7.29 4.70 -1.62
C LEU A 29 -8.46 4.13 -2.44
N PHE A 30 -9.48 3.59 -1.78
CA PHE A 30 -10.66 3.03 -2.46
C PHE A 30 -11.52 4.13 -3.08
N ASN A 31 -11.64 5.28 -2.42
CA ASN A 31 -12.29 6.46 -3.02
C ASN A 31 -11.50 7.02 -4.20
N GLU A 32 -10.20 6.79 -4.23
CA GLU A 32 -9.31 7.21 -5.31
C GLU A 32 -9.38 6.28 -6.53
N GLY A 33 -10.09 5.14 -6.44
CA GLY A 33 -10.23 4.18 -7.54
C GLY A 33 -9.29 2.99 -7.43
N ILE A 34 -8.78 2.69 -6.23
CA ILE A 34 -8.22 1.37 -5.93
C ILE A 34 -9.37 0.39 -5.71
N ASP A 35 -9.45 -0.61 -6.57
CA ASP A 35 -10.36 -1.74 -6.45
C ASP A 35 -9.63 -2.98 -5.91
N SER A 36 -10.37 -4.08 -5.71
CA SER A 36 -9.80 -5.35 -5.22
C SER A 36 -8.63 -5.86 -6.08
N LEU A 37 -8.66 -5.68 -7.41
CA LEU A 37 -7.57 -6.13 -8.28
C LEU A 37 -6.31 -5.28 -8.10
N SER A 38 -6.47 -3.96 -8.18
CA SER A 38 -5.42 -2.95 -7.95
C SER A 38 -4.76 -3.11 -6.57
N LEU A 39 -5.56 -3.51 -5.58
CA LEU A 39 -5.07 -3.82 -4.23
C LEU A 39 -4.15 -5.05 -4.23
N ILE A 40 -4.55 -6.14 -4.87
CA ILE A 40 -3.70 -7.35 -4.98
C ILE A 40 -2.40 -7.02 -5.71
N GLU A 41 -2.44 -6.24 -6.79
CA GLU A 41 -1.22 -5.80 -7.48
C GLU A 41 -0.30 -4.98 -6.57
N LEU A 42 -0.87 -4.10 -5.74
CA LEU A 42 -0.10 -3.33 -4.75
C LEU A 42 0.54 -4.26 -3.71
N ILE A 43 -0.20 -5.23 -3.19
CA ILE A 43 0.28 -6.21 -2.21
C ILE A 43 1.47 -6.98 -2.78
N VAL A 44 1.31 -7.60 -3.95
CA VAL A 44 2.37 -8.38 -4.61
C VAL A 44 3.59 -7.51 -4.86
N ALA A 45 3.40 -6.27 -5.34
CA ALA A 45 4.51 -5.36 -5.54
C ALA A 45 5.24 -4.98 -4.24
N LEU A 46 4.53 -4.86 -3.12
CA LEU A 46 5.14 -4.60 -1.81
C LEU A 46 5.89 -5.81 -1.28
N GLU A 47 5.31 -7.01 -1.42
CA GLU A 47 5.95 -8.28 -1.08
C GLU A 47 7.28 -8.46 -1.81
N GLU A 48 7.31 -8.24 -3.13
CA GLU A 48 8.53 -8.34 -3.93
C GLU A 48 9.57 -7.26 -3.56
N GLN A 49 9.14 -6.02 -3.33
CA GLN A 49 10.06 -4.91 -3.02
C GLN A 49 10.68 -5.02 -1.62
N LEU A 50 9.89 -5.47 -0.65
CA LEU A 50 10.29 -5.55 0.75
C LEU A 50 10.77 -6.96 1.12
N ASN A 51 10.66 -7.91 0.19
CA ASN A 51 10.96 -9.33 0.37
C ASN A 51 10.19 -9.93 1.57
N ILE A 52 8.92 -9.55 1.70
CA ILE A 52 8.00 -10.01 2.75
C ILE A 52 6.87 -10.86 2.13
N GLN A 53 6.11 -11.53 2.98
CA GLN A 53 4.88 -12.23 2.58
C GLN A 53 3.75 -11.81 3.49
N ILE A 54 2.74 -11.13 2.95
CA ILE A 54 1.59 -10.62 3.69
C ILE A 54 0.54 -11.73 3.77
N SER A 55 0.04 -11.99 4.97
CA SER A 55 -0.99 -13.00 5.18
C SER A 55 -2.33 -12.55 4.59
N ASP A 56 -3.10 -13.49 4.03
CA ASP A 56 -4.46 -13.24 3.52
C ASP A 56 -5.39 -12.59 4.56
N ASP A 57 -5.25 -12.94 5.84
CA ASP A 57 -5.98 -12.33 6.96
C ASP A 57 -5.71 -10.82 7.12
N ASP A 58 -4.50 -10.37 6.76
CA ASP A 58 -4.13 -8.95 6.79
C ASP A 58 -4.61 -8.18 5.55
N LEU A 59 -5.11 -8.85 4.50
CA LEU A 59 -5.61 -8.25 3.25
C LEU A 59 -7.02 -7.66 3.42
N SER A 60 -7.20 -6.88 4.47
CA SER A 60 -8.44 -6.20 4.79
C SER A 60 -8.46 -4.78 4.22
N ARG A 61 -9.66 -4.30 3.87
CA ARG A 61 -9.86 -2.91 3.44
C ARG A 61 -9.31 -1.92 4.45
N GLU A 62 -9.41 -2.19 5.75
CA GLU A 62 -8.95 -1.29 6.81
C GLU A 62 -7.43 -1.15 6.83
N ASN A 63 -6.71 -2.26 6.68
CA ASN A 63 -5.25 -2.27 6.63
C ASN A 63 -4.70 -1.58 5.38
N PHE A 64 -5.45 -1.64 4.28
CA PHE A 64 -5.06 -1.03 3.00
C PHE A 64 -5.85 0.22 2.64
N ARG A 65 -6.52 0.84 3.63
CA ARG A 65 -7.38 2.00 3.42
C ARG A 65 -6.60 3.23 2.96
N SER A 66 -5.45 3.45 3.56
CA SER A 66 -4.61 4.63 3.34
C SER A 66 -3.14 4.22 3.36
N ILE A 67 -2.26 5.05 2.79
CA ILE A 67 -0.80 4.82 2.77
C ILE A 67 -0.27 4.62 4.20
N ASN A 68 -0.79 5.39 5.16
CA ASN A 68 -0.39 5.30 6.56
C ASN A 68 -0.78 3.95 7.18
N SER A 69 -1.97 3.42 6.89
CA SER A 69 -2.41 2.09 7.35
C SER A 69 -1.50 0.99 6.82
N ILE A 70 -1.16 1.06 5.53
CA ILE A 70 -0.26 0.09 4.88
C ILE A 70 1.12 0.16 5.54
N CYS A 71 1.68 1.36 5.65
CA CYS A 71 2.99 1.56 6.28
C CYS A 71 2.99 1.00 7.71
N ASN A 72 1.95 1.29 8.49
CA ASN A 72 1.81 0.82 9.87
C ASN A 72 1.69 -0.71 9.96
N LEU A 73 0.89 -1.35 9.09
CA LEU A 73 0.80 -2.80 9.01
C LEU A 73 2.20 -3.41 8.77
N LEU A 74 2.90 -2.87 7.78
CA LEU A 74 4.18 -3.40 7.34
C LEU A 74 5.26 -3.21 8.41
N THR A 75 5.38 -2.04 9.02
CA THR A 75 6.35 -1.79 10.10
C THR A 75 6.00 -2.53 11.39
N SER A 76 4.71 -2.77 11.66
CA SER A 76 4.30 -3.43 12.89
C SER A 76 4.46 -4.95 12.85
N LYS A 77 4.28 -5.58 11.67
CA LYS A 77 4.26 -7.05 11.55
C LYS A 77 5.38 -7.64 10.69
N TYR A 78 5.83 -6.95 9.65
CA TYR A 78 6.60 -7.55 8.55
C TYR A 78 8.03 -7.01 8.44
N ILE A 79 8.27 -5.78 8.88
CA ILE A 79 9.56 -5.10 8.84
C ILE A 79 9.86 -4.57 10.24
N ASN A 80 10.40 -5.43 11.09
CA ASN A 80 10.92 -5.07 12.42
C ASN A 80 12.45 -4.94 12.34
#